data_AF-A0A427DXZ1-F1
#
_entry.id   AF-A0A427DXZ1-F1
#
_cell.length_a   1.000
_cell.length_b   1.000
_cell.length_c   1.000
_cell.angle_alpha   90.00
_cell.angle_beta   90.00
_cell.angle_gamma   90.00
#
_symmetry.space_group_name_H-M   'P 1'
#
loop_
_entity.id
_entity.type
_entity.pdbx_description
1 polymer ?
#
loop_
_entity_poly.entity_id
_entity_poly.type
_entity_poly.pdbx_seq_one_letter_code
_entity_poly.pdbx_strand_id
1 'polypeptide(L)'
;MTVLATWAEIRSLYRQCQPGVFTASFTHGGLRMVWPSWALTLAVGILLAGTLLNSQSPLQGLAAMAGALLALFGMLLARERYCAWYYRDIYARETLNRYGFLRREELLRYALFRNTLVERGLNAADIQELARIAEIAGPPPQERWVSQNLVIVMLVSAIVSLSTDVIKLTDTWIAGKGIVFVLALATVTYVVLALLDGIRSNQHRDRVIGRCLERAALDIARTQAAYSTPQASFESTATHE
;
A
#
# COMPACT_ATOMS: atom_id res chain seq x y z
N MET A 1 2.64 30.85 4.45
CA MET A 1 1.98 29.57 4.07
C MET A 1 1.12 29.12 5.24
N THR A 2 -0.07 28.55 4.98
CA THR A 2 -0.93 28.01 6.05
C THR A 2 -0.51 26.59 6.40
N VAL A 3 -0.79 26.15 7.63
CA VAL A 3 -0.54 24.77 8.12
C VAL A 3 -1.10 23.71 7.16
N LEU A 4 -2.30 23.95 6.61
CA LEU A 4 -2.95 23.08 5.65
C LEU A 4 -2.24 23.03 4.28
N ALA A 5 -1.70 24.16 3.81
CA ALA A 5 -0.96 24.22 2.56
C ALA A 5 0.38 23.47 2.66
N THR A 6 1.10 23.65 3.77
CA THR A 6 2.34 22.91 4.06
C THR A 6 2.07 21.41 4.17
N TRP A 7 0.99 21.01 4.85
CA TRP A 7 0.59 19.61 4.94
C TRP A 7 0.22 19.00 3.57
N ALA A 8 -0.51 19.74 2.73
CA ALA A 8 -0.85 19.31 1.39
C ALA A 8 0.40 19.09 0.52
N GLU A 9 1.39 19.98 0.63
CA GLU A 9 2.67 19.84 -0.07
C GLU A 9 3.41 18.57 0.35
N ILE A 10 3.58 18.34 1.66
CA ILE A 10 4.23 17.12 2.19
C ILE A 10 3.49 15.86 1.71
N ARG A 11 2.16 15.87 1.74
CA ARG A 11 1.34 14.76 1.27
C ARG A 11 1.55 14.47 -0.22
N SER A 12 1.70 15.53 -1.02
CA SER A 12 2.01 15.41 -2.44
C SER A 12 3.42 14.84 -2.67
N LEU A 13 4.40 15.28 -1.89
CA LEU A 13 5.79 14.81 -1.94
C LEU A 13 5.89 13.34 -1.57
N TYR A 14 5.24 12.92 -0.48
CA TYR A 14 5.17 11.51 -0.09
C TYR A 14 4.43 10.63 -1.12
N ARG A 15 3.47 11.20 -1.86
CA ARG A 15 2.79 10.51 -2.95
C ARG A 15 3.70 10.35 -4.18
N GLN A 16 4.53 11.34 -4.49
CA GLN A 16 5.52 11.29 -5.56
C GLN A 16 6.66 10.30 -5.27
N CYS A 17 7.01 10.11 -3.98
CA CYS A 17 8.01 9.13 -3.54
C CYS A 17 7.55 7.66 -3.65
N GLN A 18 6.40 7.37 -4.28
CA GLN A 18 6.05 6.00 -4.58
C GLN A 18 7.03 5.43 -5.60
N PRO A 19 7.52 4.19 -5.40
CA PRO A 19 8.35 3.54 -6.41
C PRO A 19 7.55 3.50 -7.71
N GLY A 20 8.07 4.17 -8.74
CA GLY A 20 7.39 4.39 -10.02
C GLY A 20 7.35 3.11 -10.86
N VAL A 21 6.84 2.02 -10.30
CA VAL A 21 6.93 0.68 -10.89
C VAL A 21 6.26 0.64 -12.25
N PHE A 22 5.10 1.28 -12.43
CA PHE A 22 4.40 1.30 -13.72
C PHE A 22 5.18 2.07 -14.78
N THR A 23 5.48 3.35 -14.55
CA THR A 23 6.18 4.18 -15.53
C THR A 23 7.60 3.70 -15.80
N ALA A 24 8.31 3.22 -14.78
CA ALA A 24 9.68 2.74 -14.91
C ALA A 24 9.78 1.34 -15.57
N SER A 25 8.78 0.46 -15.37
CA SER A 25 8.72 -0.83 -16.06
C SER A 25 8.65 -0.68 -17.58
N PHE A 26 7.98 0.36 -18.09
CA PHE A 26 7.82 0.59 -19.53
C PHE A 26 8.96 1.40 -20.17
N THR A 27 9.76 2.14 -19.40
CA THR A 27 10.71 3.12 -19.96
C THR A 27 12.19 2.74 -19.85
N HIS A 28 12.60 1.97 -18.84
CA HIS A 28 14.02 1.78 -18.49
C HIS A 28 14.52 0.33 -18.61
N GLY A 29 14.14 -0.39 -19.68
CA GLY A 29 14.65 -1.75 -19.95
C GLY A 29 14.10 -2.86 -19.01
N GLY A 30 13.40 -2.48 -17.93
CA GLY A 30 12.69 -3.39 -17.03
C GLY A 30 11.59 -4.21 -17.70
N LEU A 31 11.11 -3.76 -18.86
CA LEU A 31 10.06 -4.44 -19.62
C LEU A 31 10.42 -5.90 -19.89
N ARG A 32 11.67 -6.21 -20.27
CA ARG A 32 12.09 -7.60 -20.56
C ARG A 32 12.01 -8.51 -19.34
N MET A 33 12.14 -7.95 -18.14
CA MET A 33 12.17 -8.67 -16.87
C MET A 33 10.75 -8.87 -16.28
N VAL A 34 9.81 -7.96 -16.60
CA VAL A 34 8.42 -7.97 -16.08
C VAL A 34 7.42 -8.43 -17.16
N TRP A 35 7.80 -8.49 -18.44
CA TRP A 35 6.97 -8.92 -19.57
C TRP A 35 6.33 -10.30 -19.40
N PRO A 36 7.02 -11.34 -18.88
CA PRO A 36 6.40 -12.65 -18.69
C PRO A 36 5.20 -12.59 -17.73
N SER A 37 5.31 -11.80 -16.66
CA SER A 37 4.20 -11.60 -15.71
C SER A 37 3.06 -10.81 -16.34
N TRP A 38 3.36 -9.78 -17.14
CA TRP A 38 2.33 -9.03 -17.88
C TRP A 38 1.61 -9.90 -18.91
N ALA A 39 2.35 -10.70 -19.68
CA ALA A 39 1.80 -11.63 -20.66
C ALA A 39 0.92 -12.68 -20.00
N LEU A 40 1.33 -13.21 -18.83
CA LEU A 40 0.53 -14.13 -18.03
C LEU A 40 -0.76 -13.49 -17.53
N THR A 41 -0.70 -12.27 -17.00
CA THR A 41 -1.89 -11.52 -16.55
C THR A 41 -2.86 -11.25 -17.69
N LEU A 42 -2.35 -10.90 -18.87
CA LEU A 42 -3.16 -10.66 -20.07
C LEU A 42 -3.82 -11.96 -20.57
N ALA A 43 -3.06 -13.06 -20.63
CA ALA A 43 -3.57 -14.38 -21.00
C ALA A 43 -4.66 -14.87 -20.05
N VAL A 44 -4.46 -14.67 -18.75
CA VAL A 44 -5.45 -15.02 -17.72
C VAL A 44 -6.68 -14.11 -17.80
N GLY A 45 -6.51 -12.81 -18.07
CA GLY A 45 -7.63 -11.90 -18.30
C GLY A 45 -8.49 -12.30 -19.51
N ILE A 46 -7.87 -12.73 -20.60
CA ILE A 46 -8.55 -13.26 -21.80
C ILE A 46 -9.31 -14.54 -21.47
N LEU A 47 -8.69 -15.47 -20.72
CA LEU A 47 -9.34 -16.69 -20.26
C LEU A 47 -10.54 -16.39 -19.36
N LEU A 48 -10.41 -15.41 -18.45
CA LEU A 48 -11.49 -15.03 -17.54
C LEU A 48 -12.68 -14.43 -18.30
N ALA A 49 -12.41 -13.54 -19.26
CA ALA A 49 -13.44 -13.00 -20.14
C ALA A 49 -14.14 -14.10 -20.96
N GLY A 50 -13.36 -15.07 -21.47
CA GLY A 50 -13.90 -16.24 -22.17
C GLY A 50 -14.80 -17.10 -21.27
N THR A 51 -14.40 -17.34 -20.03
CA THR A 51 -15.22 -18.10 -19.08
C THR A 51 -16.48 -17.36 -18.65
N LEU A 52 -16.45 -16.03 -18.53
CA LEU A 52 -17.65 -15.24 -18.20
C LEU A 52 -18.69 -15.25 -19.34
N LEU A 53 -18.23 -15.34 -20.59
CA LEU A 53 -19.10 -15.36 -21.77
C LEU A 53 -19.68 -16.75 -22.07
N ASN A 54 -19.01 -17.83 -21.66
CA ASN A 54 -19.39 -19.19 -22.06
C ASN A 54 -19.05 -20.26 -20.99
N SER A 55 -19.42 -20.03 -19.73
CA SER A 55 -19.21 -21.02 -18.66
C SER A 55 -20.20 -22.18 -18.79
N GLN A 56 -19.71 -23.33 -19.26
CA GLN A 56 -20.48 -24.58 -19.32
C GLN A 56 -20.34 -25.44 -18.06
N SER A 57 -19.28 -25.22 -17.26
CA SER A 57 -19.06 -25.97 -16.01
C SER A 57 -18.52 -25.11 -14.87
N PRO A 58 -18.94 -25.35 -13.62
CA PRO A 58 -18.47 -24.58 -12.45
C PRO A 58 -16.96 -24.74 -12.19
N LEU A 59 -16.36 -25.84 -12.63
CA LEU A 59 -14.91 -26.09 -12.55
C LEU A 59 -14.09 -25.10 -13.40
N GLN A 60 -14.62 -24.65 -14.54
CA GLN A 60 -13.95 -23.65 -15.38
C GLN A 60 -13.88 -22.28 -14.69
N GLY A 61 -14.95 -21.87 -14.00
CA GLY A 61 -14.97 -20.64 -13.21
C GLY A 61 -13.96 -20.66 -12.06
N LEU A 62 -13.87 -21.79 -11.35
CA LEU A 62 -12.88 -21.98 -10.28
C LEU A 62 -11.44 -21.96 -10.82
N ALA A 63 -11.17 -22.64 -11.93
CA ALA A 63 -9.86 -22.64 -12.57
C ALA A 63 -9.45 -21.24 -13.06
N ALA A 64 -10.40 -20.47 -13.61
CA ALA A 64 -10.16 -19.09 -14.03
C ALA A 64 -9.87 -18.16 -12.84
N MET A 65 -10.61 -18.28 -11.73
CA MET A 65 -10.31 -17.54 -10.50
C MET A 65 -8.95 -17.90 -9.92
N ALA A 66 -8.60 -19.19 -9.85
CA ALA A 66 -7.28 -19.63 -9.38
C ALA A 66 -6.16 -19.10 -10.28
N GLY A 67 -6.34 -19.12 -11.60
CA GLY A 67 -5.42 -18.52 -12.56
C GLY A 67 -5.24 -17.02 -12.35
N ALA A 68 -6.33 -16.28 -12.10
CA ALA A 68 -6.28 -14.84 -11.82
C ALA A 68 -5.51 -14.51 -10.55
N LEU A 69 -5.75 -15.27 -9.48
CA LEU A 69 -5.02 -15.10 -8.22
C LEU A 69 -3.53 -15.37 -8.42
N LEU A 70 -3.16 -16.44 -9.14
CA LEU A 70 -1.76 -16.74 -9.45
C LEU A 70 -1.12 -15.66 -10.33
N ALA A 71 -1.84 -15.10 -11.30
CA ALA A 71 -1.33 -14.02 -12.14
C ALA A 71 -1.12 -12.72 -11.37
N LEU A 72 -2.08 -12.33 -10.52
CA LEU A 72 -1.94 -11.19 -9.62
C LEU A 72 -0.75 -11.38 -8.68
N PHE A 73 -0.59 -12.57 -8.12
CA PHE A 73 0.54 -12.91 -7.26
C PHE A 73 1.88 -12.84 -8.01
N GLY A 74 1.95 -13.39 -9.23
CA GLY A 74 3.12 -13.30 -10.10
C GLY A 74 3.49 -11.87 -10.47
N MET A 75 2.49 -10.99 -10.62
CA MET A 75 2.69 -9.57 -10.87
C MET A 75 3.24 -8.83 -9.65
N LEU A 76 2.77 -9.18 -8.44
CA LEU A 76 3.32 -8.67 -7.19
C LEU A 76 4.80 -9.06 -7.02
N LEU A 77 5.14 -10.32 -7.29
CA LEU A 77 6.53 -10.79 -7.21
C LEU A 77 7.44 -10.11 -8.25
N ALA A 78 6.95 -9.93 -9.47
CA ALA A 78 7.71 -9.25 -10.52
C ALA A 78 7.96 -7.78 -10.19
N ARG A 79 6.97 -7.11 -9.56
CA ARG A 79 7.10 -5.76 -9.04
C ARG A 79 8.21 -5.64 -8.00
N GLU A 80 8.27 -6.53 -7.02
CA GLU A 80 9.35 -6.54 -6.02
C GLU A 80 10.72 -6.79 -6.65
N ARG A 81 10.80 -7.77 -7.56
CA ARG A 81 12.05 -8.08 -8.26
C ARG A 81 12.56 -6.88 -9.06
N TYR A 82 11.65 -6.13 -9.68
CA TYR A 82 11.98 -4.88 -10.35
C TYR A 82 12.48 -3.80 -9.37
N CYS A 83 11.77 -3.59 -8.24
CA CYS A 83 12.18 -2.64 -7.21
C CYS A 83 13.60 -2.94 -6.67
N ALA A 84 13.91 -4.21 -6.41
CA ALA A 84 15.22 -4.64 -5.93
C ALA A 84 16.33 -4.43 -6.97
N TRP A 85 16.00 -4.54 -8.26
CA TRP A 85 16.96 -4.30 -9.34
C TRP A 85 17.20 -2.81 -9.59
N TYR A 86 16.13 -2.01 -9.71
CA TYR A 86 16.22 -0.59 -10.04
C TYR A 86 16.79 0.24 -8.87
N TYR A 87 16.38 -0.07 -7.63
CA TYR A 87 16.85 0.61 -6.44
C TYR A 87 17.93 -0.18 -5.70
N ARG A 88 18.77 -0.94 -6.42
CA ARG A 88 19.78 -1.83 -5.84
C ARG A 88 20.67 -1.14 -4.80
N ASP A 89 21.05 0.12 -5.05
CA ASP A 89 21.89 0.90 -4.13
C ASP A 89 21.16 1.22 -2.82
N ILE A 90 19.86 1.50 -2.87
CA ILE A 90 19.05 1.73 -1.67
C ILE A 90 18.83 0.40 -0.94
N TYR A 91 18.56 -0.69 -1.66
CA TYR A 91 18.41 -2.03 -1.10
C TYR A 91 19.67 -2.52 -0.38
N ALA A 92 20.85 -2.22 -0.92
CA ALA A 92 22.12 -2.53 -0.30
C ALA A 92 22.40 -1.66 0.93
N ARG A 93 22.24 -0.33 0.83
CA ARG A 93 22.51 0.61 1.92
C ARG A 93 21.61 0.39 3.15
N GLU A 94 20.32 0.19 2.93
CA GLU A 94 19.33 0.03 4.01
C GLU A 94 19.14 -1.44 4.43
N THR A 95 19.87 -2.38 3.81
CA THR A 95 19.73 -3.84 4.03
C THR A 95 18.28 -4.34 3.91
N LEU A 96 17.51 -3.79 2.95
CA LEU A 96 16.08 -4.07 2.78
C LEU A 96 15.77 -5.57 2.61
N ASN A 97 16.71 -6.34 2.06
CA ASN A 97 16.59 -7.79 1.87
C ASN A 97 16.34 -8.58 3.16
N ARG A 98 16.67 -8.05 4.34
CA ARG A 98 16.44 -8.70 5.64
C ARG A 98 14.98 -8.65 6.11
N TYR A 99 14.16 -7.79 5.51
CA TYR A 99 12.76 -7.59 5.90
C TYR A 99 11.80 -8.43 5.04
N GLY A 100 10.60 -8.70 5.57
CA GLY A 100 9.56 -9.42 4.83
C GLY A 100 9.01 -8.62 3.64
N PHE A 101 8.52 -9.33 2.62
CA PHE A 101 8.06 -8.79 1.33
C PHE A 101 7.18 -7.53 1.45
N LEU A 102 6.13 -7.59 2.28
CA LEU A 102 5.20 -6.46 2.48
C LEU A 102 5.86 -5.22 3.09
N ARG A 103 6.91 -5.42 3.90
CA ARG A 103 7.60 -4.35 4.62
C ARG A 103 8.72 -3.70 3.79
N ARG A 104 9.25 -4.40 2.78
CA ARG A 104 10.30 -3.89 1.90
C ARG A 104 9.83 -2.72 1.07
N GLU A 105 8.62 -2.79 0.52
CA GLU A 105 8.05 -1.70 -0.26
C GLU A 105 7.83 -0.44 0.60
N GLU A 106 7.33 -0.62 1.82
CA GLU A 106 7.14 0.49 2.77
C GLU A 106 8.47 1.14 3.15
N LEU A 107 9.50 0.33 3.46
CA LEU A 107 10.83 0.83 3.80
C LEU A 107 11.55 1.49 2.60
N LEU A 108 11.37 0.96 1.39
CA LEU A 108 11.87 1.58 0.16
C LEU A 108 11.25 2.97 -0.04
N ARG A 109 9.92 3.07 0.12
CA ARG A 109 9.22 4.35 0.03
C ARG A 109 9.70 5.34 1.08
N TYR A 110 9.92 4.87 2.31
CA TYR A 110 10.50 5.68 3.37
C TYR A 110 11.90 6.19 3.00
N ALA A 111 12.78 5.33 2.49
CA ALA A 111 14.12 5.71 2.08
C ALA A 111 14.11 6.76 0.95
N LEU A 112 13.23 6.60 -0.05
CA LEU A 112 13.03 7.59 -1.12
C LEU A 112 12.51 8.92 -0.59
N PHE A 113 11.56 8.87 0.35
CA PHE A 113 11.04 10.06 1.00
C PHE A 113 12.10 10.80 1.80
N ARG A 114 12.90 10.08 2.61
CA ARG A 114 14.02 10.65 3.37
C ARG A 114 15.05 11.30 2.45
N ASN A 115 15.45 10.63 1.37
CA ASN A 115 16.42 11.19 0.42
C ASN A 115 15.88 12.48 -0.22
N THR A 116 14.60 12.51 -0.60
CA THR A 116 13.98 13.73 -1.13
C THR A 116 13.97 14.89 -0.12
N LEU A 117 13.77 14.60 1.18
CA LEU A 117 13.85 15.62 2.23
C LEU A 117 15.27 16.18 2.39
N VAL A 118 16.28 15.32 2.32
CA VAL A 118 17.70 15.70 2.38
C VAL A 118 18.11 16.50 1.14
N GLU A 119 17.68 16.10 -0.06
CA GLU A 119 17.94 16.83 -1.31
C GLU A 119 17.33 18.23 -1.31
N ARG A 120 16.23 18.45 -0.58
CA ARG A 120 15.64 19.77 -0.35
C ARG A 120 16.38 20.60 0.70
N GLY A 121 17.44 20.07 1.31
CA GLY A 121 18.26 20.78 2.29
C GLY A 121 17.59 20.95 3.66
N LEU A 122 16.57 20.15 3.98
CA LEU A 122 15.86 20.25 5.26
C LEU A 122 16.71 19.63 6.38
N ASN A 123 16.88 20.38 7.47
CA ASN A 123 17.58 19.90 8.66
C ASN A 123 16.63 19.11 9.59
N ALA A 124 17.21 18.40 10.57
CA ALA A 124 16.43 17.61 11.52
C ALA A 124 15.37 18.43 12.27
N ALA A 125 15.68 19.69 12.61
CA ALA A 125 14.75 20.61 13.27
C ALA A 125 13.55 20.97 12.37
N ASP A 126 13.80 21.23 11.08
CA ASP A 126 12.75 21.56 10.12
C ASP A 126 11.80 20.37 9.93
N ILE A 127 12.36 19.16 9.86
CA ILE A 127 11.58 17.92 9.70
C ILE A 127 10.76 17.61 10.96
N GLN A 128 11.30 17.91 12.14
CA GLN A 128 10.57 17.76 13.40
C GLN A 128 9.39 18.75 13.50
N GLU A 129 9.56 19.97 13.00
CA GLU A 129 8.45 20.94 12.92
C GLU A 129 7.38 20.50 11.92
N LEU A 130 7.78 19.93 10.78
CA LEU A 130 6.84 19.32 9.83
C LEU A 130 6.07 18.14 10.44
N ALA A 131 6.70 17.35 11.33
CA ALA A 131 6.04 16.28 12.06
C ALA A 131 4.97 16.81 13.03
N ARG A 132 5.27 17.91 13.75
CA ARG A 132 4.27 18.59 14.60
C ARG A 132 3.10 19.15 13.80
N ILE A 133 3.38 19.76 12.66
CA ILE A 133 2.35 20.23 11.72
C ILE A 133 1.47 19.06 11.26
N ALA A 134 2.06 17.90 10.97
CA ALA A 134 1.32 16.70 10.57
C ALA A 134 0.40 16.17 11.68
N GLU A 135 0.84 16.21 12.93
CA GLU A 135 0.05 15.80 14.09
C GLU A 135 -1.20 16.69 14.27
N ILE A 136 -1.04 18.00 14.09
CA ILE A 136 -2.10 19.00 14.28
C ILE A 136 -3.04 19.06 13.07
N ALA A 137 -2.51 18.87 11.85
CA ALA A 137 -3.29 18.95 10.60
C ALA A 137 -4.07 17.66 10.28
N GLY A 138 -3.74 16.54 10.92
CA GLY A 138 -4.44 15.27 10.73
C GLY A 138 -5.90 15.36 11.21
N PRO A 139 -6.88 14.81 10.46
CA PRO A 139 -8.25 14.74 10.95
C PRO A 139 -8.28 13.91 12.25
N PRO A 140 -9.06 14.34 13.26
CA PRO A 140 -9.18 13.57 14.50
C PRO A 140 -9.68 12.15 14.19
N PRO A 141 -9.26 11.13 14.96
CA PRO A 141 -9.78 9.78 14.80
C PRO A 141 -11.32 9.82 14.82
N GLN A 142 -11.96 9.28 13.79
CA GLN A 142 -13.43 9.19 13.77
C GLN A 142 -13.88 8.27 14.89
N GLU A 143 -14.41 8.86 15.96
CA GLU A 143 -14.80 8.16 17.20
C GLU A 143 -16.11 7.38 17.07
N ARG A 144 -16.90 7.62 16.03
CA ARG A 144 -18.22 6.98 15.86
C ARG A 144 -18.30 6.17 14.59
N TRP A 145 -18.37 4.85 14.75
CA TRP A 145 -18.68 3.98 13.65
C TRP A 145 -20.19 3.93 13.45
N VAL A 146 -20.64 4.06 12.21
CA VAL A 146 -22.05 3.86 11.83
C VAL A 146 -22.55 2.47 12.29
N SER A 147 -21.66 1.48 12.33
CA SER A 147 -21.92 0.12 12.83
C SER A 147 -22.18 0.02 14.34
N GLN A 148 -21.87 1.06 15.12
CA GLN A 148 -22.18 1.13 16.55
C GLN A 148 -23.56 1.74 16.82
N ASN A 149 -24.21 2.29 15.78
CA ASN A 149 -25.57 2.79 15.91
C ASN A 149 -26.56 1.62 15.86
N LEU A 150 -27.08 1.23 17.04
CA LEU A 150 -28.03 0.13 17.21
C LEU A 150 -29.24 0.21 16.25
N VAL A 151 -29.72 1.42 15.97
CA VAL A 151 -30.86 1.65 15.06
C VAL A 151 -30.50 1.22 13.63
N ILE A 152 -29.28 1.53 13.19
CA ILE A 152 -28.81 1.17 11.84
C ILE A 152 -28.58 -0.33 11.74
N VAL A 153 -28.02 -0.96 12.78
CA VAL A 153 -27.84 -2.43 12.82
C VAL A 153 -29.19 -3.15 12.76
N MET A 154 -30.20 -2.67 13.48
CA MET A 154 -31.56 -3.24 13.42
C MET A 154 -32.21 -3.07 12.05
N LEU A 155 -32.13 -1.87 11.45
CA LEU A 155 -32.66 -1.61 10.11
C LEU A 155 -31.99 -2.49 9.04
N VAL A 156 -30.66 -2.61 9.08
CA VAL A 156 -29.92 -3.48 8.15
C VAL A 156 -30.31 -4.94 8.34
N SER A 157 -30.45 -5.40 9.59
CA SER A 157 -30.87 -6.77 9.88
C SER A 157 -32.29 -7.06 9.37
N ALA A 158 -33.22 -6.11 9.53
CA ALA A 158 -34.58 -6.23 8.99
C ALA A 158 -34.59 -6.27 7.45
N ILE A 159 -33.81 -5.40 6.79
CA ILE A 159 -33.68 -5.39 5.33
C ILE A 159 -33.08 -6.70 4.83
N VAL A 160 -32.06 -7.23 5.50
CA VAL A 160 -31.45 -8.52 5.14
C VAL A 160 -32.46 -9.65 5.27
N SER A 161 -33.23 -9.69 6.37
CA SER A 161 -34.26 -10.72 6.58
C SER A 161 -35.34 -10.66 5.50
N LEU A 162 -35.91 -9.47 5.25
CA LEU A 162 -36.92 -9.26 4.20
C LEU A 162 -36.40 -9.60 2.81
N SER A 163 -35.16 -9.20 2.49
CA SER A 163 -34.53 -9.49 1.20
C SER A 163 -34.32 -10.99 1.02
N THR A 164 -33.93 -11.71 2.07
CA THR A 164 -33.70 -13.15 2.03
C THR A 164 -34.99 -13.90 1.72
N ASP A 165 -36.11 -13.47 2.31
CA ASP A 165 -37.40 -14.11 2.06
C ASP A 165 -37.96 -13.79 0.67
N VAL A 166 -37.72 -12.58 0.14
CA VAL A 166 -38.05 -12.24 -1.25
C VAL A 166 -37.19 -13.03 -2.25
N ILE A 167 -35.89 -13.23 -1.97
CA ILE A 167 -34.99 -14.01 -2.84
C ILE A 167 -35.41 -15.48 -2.91
N LYS A 168 -35.90 -16.07 -1.81
CA LYS A 168 -36.40 -17.46 -1.82
C LYS A 168 -37.62 -17.66 -2.72
N LEU A 169 -38.41 -16.59 -2.93
CA LEU A 169 -39.61 -16.60 -3.76
C LEU A 169 -39.31 -16.37 -5.25
N THR A 170 -38.06 -16.10 -5.63
CA THR A 170 -37.72 -15.82 -7.03
C THR A 170 -37.54 -17.11 -7.82
N ASP A 171 -38.05 -17.15 -9.06
CA ASP A 171 -37.97 -18.32 -9.96
C ASP A 171 -36.52 -18.80 -10.17
N THR A 172 -35.54 -17.89 -10.13
CA THR A 172 -34.11 -18.21 -10.23
C THR A 172 -33.58 -19.00 -9.04
N TRP A 173 -34.10 -18.77 -7.83
CA TRP A 173 -33.76 -19.53 -6.64
C TRP A 173 -34.44 -20.90 -6.65
N ILE A 174 -35.74 -20.91 -7.00
CA ILE A 174 -36.57 -22.12 -7.09
C ILE A 174 -36.04 -23.07 -8.17
N ALA A 175 -35.52 -22.54 -9.29
CA ALA A 175 -34.88 -23.31 -10.36
C ALA A 175 -33.47 -23.84 -10.02
N GLY A 176 -33.03 -23.75 -8.75
CA GLY A 176 -31.73 -24.29 -8.30
C GLY A 176 -30.52 -23.47 -8.73
N LYS A 177 -30.71 -22.28 -9.31
CA LYS A 177 -29.62 -21.35 -9.72
C LYS A 177 -29.29 -20.33 -8.64
N GLY A 178 -29.54 -20.67 -7.36
CA GLY A 178 -29.29 -19.80 -6.20
C GLY A 178 -27.83 -19.34 -6.05
N ILE A 179 -26.89 -20.04 -6.68
CA ILE A 179 -25.46 -19.66 -6.71
C ILE A 179 -25.21 -18.27 -7.31
N VAL A 180 -26.08 -17.78 -8.19
CA VAL A 180 -25.98 -16.42 -8.77
C VAL A 180 -26.17 -15.35 -7.69
N PHE A 181 -27.13 -15.54 -6.78
CA PHE A 181 -27.34 -14.61 -5.66
C PHE A 181 -26.19 -14.67 -4.66
N VAL A 182 -25.64 -15.85 -4.39
CA VAL A 182 -24.48 -16.02 -3.52
C VAL A 182 -23.25 -15.30 -4.10
N LEU A 183 -22.99 -15.45 -5.41
CA LEU A 183 -21.89 -14.76 -6.09
C LEU A 183 -22.10 -13.24 -6.13
N ALA A 184 -23.32 -12.78 -6.39
CA ALA A 184 -23.66 -11.35 -6.36
C ALA A 184 -23.42 -10.76 -4.97
N LEU A 185 -23.89 -11.45 -3.91
CA LEU A 185 -23.70 -11.02 -2.53
C LEU A 185 -22.21 -10.99 -2.16
N ALA A 186 -21.45 -12.05 -2.48
CA ALA A 186 -20.01 -12.12 -2.25
C ALA A 186 -19.27 -10.98 -2.97
N THR A 187 -19.66 -10.66 -4.19
CA THR A 187 -19.08 -9.55 -4.97
C THR A 187 -19.35 -8.20 -4.33
N VAL A 188 -20.60 -7.94 -3.91
CA VAL A 188 -20.96 -6.70 -3.21
C VAL A 188 -20.22 -6.60 -1.88
N THR A 189 -20.16 -7.68 -1.09
CA THR A 189 -19.40 -7.72 0.15
C THR A 189 -17.92 -7.41 -0.09
N TYR A 190 -17.31 -8.00 -1.12
CA TYR A 190 -15.93 -7.70 -1.49
C TYR A 190 -15.73 -6.23 -1.86
N VAL A 191 -16.61 -5.64 -2.68
CA VAL A 191 -16.54 -4.22 -3.06
C VAL A 191 -16.65 -3.31 -1.83
N VAL A 192 -17.59 -3.60 -0.93
CA VAL A 192 -17.77 -2.83 0.31
C VAL A 192 -16.54 -2.94 1.21
N LEU A 193 -16.00 -4.15 1.39
CA LEU A 193 -14.77 -4.36 2.16
C LEU A 193 -13.58 -3.63 1.55
N ALA A 194 -13.41 -3.71 0.23
CA ALA A 194 -12.35 -2.99 -0.48
C ALA A 194 -12.47 -1.47 -0.33
N LEU A 195 -13.70 -0.94 -0.34
CA LEU A 195 -13.97 0.49 -0.15
C LEU A 195 -13.68 0.93 1.29
N LEU A 196 -14.10 0.13 2.28
CA LEU A 196 -13.79 0.35 3.70
C LEU A 196 -12.29 0.28 3.97
N ASP A 197 -11.59 -0.69 3.38
CA ASP A 197 -10.14 -0.79 3.46
C ASP A 197 -9.45 0.38 2.75
N GLY A 198 -10.00 0.87 1.64
CA GLY A 198 -9.54 2.09 0.98
C GLY A 198 -9.65 3.34 1.87
N ILE A 199 -10.78 3.51 2.56
CA ILE A 199 -11.02 4.61 3.51
C ILE A 199 -10.09 4.49 4.72
N ARG A 200 -9.97 3.29 5.30
CA ARG A 200 -9.08 3.00 6.43
C ARG A 200 -7.62 3.21 6.05
N SER A 201 -7.21 2.75 4.87
CA SER A 201 -5.89 2.98 4.31
C SER A 201 -5.60 4.48 4.18
N ASN A 202 -6.58 5.28 3.75
CA ASN A 202 -6.38 6.73 3.65
C ASN A 202 -6.17 7.41 5.02
N GLN A 203 -6.92 7.00 6.05
CA GLN A 203 -6.70 7.47 7.42
C GLN A 203 -5.36 6.98 8.00
N HIS A 204 -4.98 5.74 7.69
CA HIS A 204 -3.70 5.18 8.13
C HIS A 204 -2.51 5.86 7.43
N ARG A 205 -2.67 6.26 6.16
CA ARG A 205 -1.63 6.93 5.37
C ARG A 205 -1.16 8.23 6.01
N ASP A 206 -2.07 9.02 6.56
CA ASP A 206 -1.69 10.31 7.17
C ASP A 206 -0.85 10.08 8.44
N ARG A 207 -1.19 9.05 9.25
CA ARG A 207 -0.37 8.61 10.39
C ARG A 207 0.98 8.03 9.96
N VAL A 208 1.02 7.29 8.85
CA VAL A 208 2.27 6.76 8.30
C VAL A 208 3.18 7.89 7.84
N ILE A 209 2.66 8.94 7.21
CA ILE A 209 3.45 10.12 6.82
C ILE A 209 4.06 10.80 8.06
N GLY A 210 3.27 11.00 9.12
CA GLY A 210 3.77 11.55 10.39
C GLY A 210 4.91 10.72 10.98
N ARG A 211 4.73 9.41 11.09
CA ARG A 211 5.78 8.49 11.58
C ARG A 211 7.02 8.48 10.70
N CYS A 212 6.86 8.60 9.38
CA CYS A 212 7.98 8.71 8.45
C CYS A 212 8.77 10.01 8.68
N LEU A 213 8.10 11.14 8.95
CA LEU A 213 8.76 12.40 9.28
C LEU A 213 9.52 12.30 10.60
N GLU A 214 8.91 11.76 11.65
CA GLU A 214 9.57 11.53 12.95
C GLU A 214 10.81 10.66 12.81
N ARG A 215 10.69 9.55 12.06
CA ARG A 215 11.81 8.65 11.80
C ARG A 215 12.91 9.32 10.98
N ALA A 216 12.55 10.11 9.98
CA ALA A 216 13.51 10.87 9.17
C ALA A 216 14.26 11.93 10.00
N ALA A 217 13.59 12.64 10.90
CA ALA A 217 14.23 13.59 11.81
C ALA A 217 15.30 12.92 12.67
N LEU A 218 15.00 11.74 13.23
CA LEU A 218 15.94 10.97 14.03
C LEU A 218 17.15 10.44 13.22
N ASP A 219 16.91 9.90 12.03
CA ASP A 219 17.98 9.36 11.18
C ASP A 219 18.92 10.48 10.69
N ILE A 220 18.37 11.65 10.33
CA ILE A 220 19.16 12.81 9.91
C ILE A 220 19.94 13.40 11.09
N ALA A 221 19.31 13.52 12.27
CA ALA A 221 20.00 13.98 13.48
C ALA A 221 21.18 13.05 13.87
N ARG A 222 21.00 11.73 13.78
CA ARG A 222 22.08 10.75 14.04
C ARG A 222 23.21 10.87 13.02
N THR A 223 22.87 11.09 11.75
CA THR A 223 23.87 11.27 10.69
C THR A 223 24.66 12.57 10.92
N GLN A 224 23.98 13.67 11.24
CA GLN A 224 24.61 14.94 11.57
C GLN A 224 25.50 14.86 12.84
N ALA A 225 25.06 14.13 13.87
CA ALA A 225 25.84 13.87 15.09
C ALA A 225 27.12 13.05 14.80
N ALA A 226 27.03 12.06 13.91
CA ALA A 226 28.20 11.26 13.52
C ALA A 226 29.24 12.10 12.75
N TYR A 227 28.81 13.06 11.93
CA TYR A 227 29.72 13.98 11.22
C TYR A 227 30.30 15.09 12.11
N SER A 228 29.66 15.41 13.24
CA SER A 228 30.08 16.48 14.15
C SER A 228 30.90 15.98 15.34
N THR A 229 31.14 14.68 15.46
CA THR A 229 32.11 14.13 16.42
C THR A 229 33.51 14.27 15.81
N PRO A 230 34.38 15.17 16.30
CA PRO A 230 35.76 15.20 15.86
C PRO A 230 36.39 13.86 16.23
N GLN A 231 37.23 13.35 15.35
CA GLN A 231 38.15 12.25 15.63
C GLN A 231 39.08 12.71 16.76
N ALA A 232 38.62 12.60 18.00
CA ALA A 232 39.37 13.00 19.18
C ALA A 232 40.55 12.04 19.34
N SER A 233 41.72 12.51 18.91
CA SER A 233 43.03 12.22 19.49
C SER A 233 43.32 10.74 19.78
N PHE A 234 43.71 10.00 18.73
CA PHE A 234 44.79 9.02 18.88
C PHE A 234 46.13 9.76 18.83
N GLU A 235 46.36 10.59 19.84
CA GLU A 235 47.68 11.16 20.12
C GLU A 235 47.94 10.91 21.61
N SER A 236 48.04 9.62 21.96
CA SER A 236 48.56 9.19 23.26
C SER A 236 50.05 8.92 23.10
N THR A 237 50.83 9.97 23.30
CA THR A 237 52.10 9.95 24.05
C THR A 237 52.93 8.67 23.96
N ALA A 238 53.81 8.60 22.96
CA ALA A 238 55.03 7.81 23.04
C ALA A 238 56.20 8.76 23.35
N THR A 239 56.33 9.15 24.62
CA THR A 239 57.57 9.72 25.18
C THR A 239 57.73 9.28 26.63
N HIS A 240 58.91 8.71 26.90
CA HIS A 240 59.48 8.21 28.17
C HIS A 240 58.96 6.83 28.60
N GLU A 241 59.78 5.78 28.73
CA GLU A 241 61.22 5.67 29.09
C GLU A 241 62.04 4.80 28.14
#